data_AF-A0A5B8U707-F1
#
_entry.id   AF-A0A5B8U707-F1
#
_cell.length_a   1.000
_cell.length_b   1.000
_cell.length_c   1.000
_cell.angle_alpha   90.00
_cell.angle_beta   90.00
_cell.angle_gamma   90.00
#
_symmetry.space_group_name_H-M   'P 1'
#
loop_
_entity.id
_entity.type
_entity.pdbx_description
1 polymer ?
#
loop_
_entity_poly.entity_id
_entity_poly.type
_entity_poly.pdbx_seq_one_letter_code
_entity_poly.pdbx_strand_id
1 'polypeptide(L)'
;MLVAVTDHAVERYRQRVAGALDARAEIVRRVAEAVEAGRVSDEPPPGATGARGSVYVADRVDRSVVYVCRRDGDELVVVTLWEREGGVAPPRVPRRYTDALRRDDRRRDG
;
A
#
# COMPACT_ATOMS: atom_id res chain seq x y z
N MET A 1 17.30 5.15 2.54
CA MET A 1 16.51 4.32 1.61
C MET A 1 15.62 5.24 0.79
N LEU A 2 15.59 5.09 -0.53
CA LEU A 2 14.73 5.90 -1.41
C LEU A 2 13.33 5.28 -1.48
N VAL A 3 12.30 6.12 -1.61
CA VAL A 3 10.91 5.65 -1.74
C VAL A 3 10.35 6.14 -3.07
N ALA A 4 10.02 5.18 -3.94
CA ALA A 4 9.30 5.43 -5.18
C ALA A 4 7.82 5.06 -4.99
N VAL A 5 6.94 5.70 -5.75
CA VAL A 5 5.49 5.46 -5.64
C VAL A 5 4.94 5.21 -7.03
N THR A 6 4.09 4.19 -7.19
CA THR A 6 3.39 3.96 -8.46
C THR A 6 2.16 4.86 -8.57
N ASP A 7 1.71 5.15 -9.79
CA ASP A 7 0.44 5.88 -9.98
C ASP A 7 -0.75 5.11 -9.39
N HIS A 8 -0.71 3.78 -9.45
CA HIS A 8 -1.73 2.95 -8.81
C HIS A 8 -1.82 3.20 -7.30
N ALA A 9 -0.70 3.32 -6.60
CA ALA A 9 -0.68 3.67 -5.18
C ALA A 9 -1.22 5.08 -4.94
N VAL A 10 -0.91 6.05 -5.80
CA VAL A 10 -1.44 7.42 -5.70
C VAL A 10 -2.97 7.44 -5.85
N GLU A 11 -3.51 6.74 -6.85
CA GLU A 11 -4.96 6.66 -7.08
C GLU A 11 -5.69 6.05 -5.88
N ARG A 12 -5.17 4.92 -5.36
CA ARG A 12 -5.73 4.26 -4.18
C ARG A 12 -5.67 5.15 -2.94
N TYR A 13 -4.59 5.90 -2.77
CA TYR A 13 -4.45 6.83 -1.65
C TYR A 13 -5.48 7.96 -1.73
N ARG A 14 -5.71 8.54 -2.93
CA ARG A 14 -6.73 9.59 -3.15
C ARG A 14 -8.15 9.10 -2.92
N GLN A 15 -8.46 7.84 -3.25
CA GLN A 15 -9.77 7.24 -2.93
C GLN A 15 -10.03 7.20 -1.42
N ARG A 16 -8.96 7.17 -0.62
CA ARG A 16 -9.03 7.11 0.85
C ARG A 16 -8.98 8.48 1.51
N VAL A 17 -8.01 9.31 1.12
CA VAL A 17 -7.69 10.58 1.75
C VAL A 17 -8.18 11.72 0.86
N ALA A 18 -9.35 12.26 1.21
CA ALA A 18 -9.86 13.47 0.58
C ALA A 18 -8.96 14.66 0.93
N GLY A 19 -8.61 15.48 -0.07
CA GLY A 19 -7.92 16.76 0.16
C GLY A 19 -6.39 16.73 0.24
N ALA A 20 -5.73 15.61 -0.08
CA ALA A 20 -4.27 15.59 -0.20
C ALA A 20 -3.82 16.42 -1.42
N LEU A 21 -3.16 17.57 -1.19
CA LEU A 21 -2.67 18.47 -2.24
C LEU A 21 -1.67 17.78 -3.17
N ASP A 22 -0.72 17.03 -2.58
CA ASP A 22 0.18 16.13 -3.30
C ASP A 22 0.22 14.76 -2.62
N ALA A 23 -0.63 13.86 -3.12
CA ALA A 23 -0.72 12.49 -2.62
C ALA A 23 0.59 11.71 -2.77
N ARG A 24 1.39 11.96 -3.81
CA ARG A 24 2.64 11.24 -4.05
C ARG A 24 3.68 11.65 -3.02
N ALA A 25 3.88 12.95 -2.82
CA ALA A 25 4.78 13.48 -1.81
C ALA A 25 4.36 13.04 -0.39
N GLU A 26 3.07 13.00 -0.11
CA GLU A 26 2.58 12.54 1.19
C GLU A 26 2.86 11.05 1.45
N ILE A 27 2.65 10.18 0.45
CA ILE A 27 2.99 8.74 0.55
C ILE A 27 4.49 8.56 0.81
N VAL A 28 5.35 9.24 0.03
CA VAL A 28 6.81 9.17 0.20
C VAL A 28 7.20 9.53 1.63
N ARG A 29 6.68 10.64 2.14
CA ARG A 29 6.96 11.11 3.51
C ARG A 29 6.53 10.07 4.54
N ARG A 30 5.28 9.59 4.48
CA ARG A 30 4.73 8.65 5.47
C ARG A 30 5.47 7.32 5.49
N VAL A 31 5.80 6.79 4.31
CA VAL A 31 6.54 5.52 4.19
C VAL A 31 7.97 5.68 4.70
N ALA A 32 8.66 6.76 4.34
CA ALA A 32 10.00 7.05 4.85
C ALA A 32 10.00 7.14 6.38
N GLU A 33 9.10 7.93 6.97
CA GLU A 33 8.98 8.05 8.43
C GLU A 33 8.65 6.70 9.11
N ALA A 34 7.81 5.88 8.50
CA ALA A 34 7.46 4.57 9.04
C ALA A 34 8.63 3.58 9.00
N VAL A 35 9.44 3.63 7.94
CA VAL A 35 10.66 2.81 7.81
C VAL A 35 11.69 3.20 8.85
N GLU A 36 11.97 4.49 9.00
CA GLU A 36 12.89 5.01 10.01
C GLU A 36 12.43 4.63 11.43
N ALA A 37 11.11 4.51 11.64
CA ALA A 37 10.51 4.03 12.88
C ALA A 37 10.47 2.49 13.02
N GLY A 38 11.07 1.74 12.10
CA GLY A 38 11.13 0.28 12.13
C GLY A 38 9.79 -0.43 11.89
N ARG A 39 8.80 0.23 11.27
CA ARG A 39 7.47 -0.33 11.01
C ARG A 39 7.39 -1.15 9.71
N VAL A 40 8.40 -1.98 9.48
CA VAL A 40 8.57 -2.75 8.25
C VAL A 40 8.43 -4.24 8.56
N SER A 41 7.72 -4.98 7.70
CA SER A 41 7.53 -6.43 7.81
C SER A 41 7.64 -7.06 6.43
N ASP A 42 8.28 -8.22 6.32
CA ASP A 42 8.21 -9.05 5.10
C ASP A 42 7.00 -10.01 5.13
N GLU A 43 6.28 -10.08 6.26
CA GLU A 43 5.06 -10.88 6.43
C GLU A 43 3.79 -10.06 6.14
N PRO A 44 2.84 -10.59 5.33
CA PRO A 44 1.59 -9.89 5.02
C PRO A 44 0.73 -9.68 6.26
N PRO A 45 -0.02 -8.56 6.32
CA PRO A 45 -0.99 -8.36 7.39
C PRO A 45 -2.11 -9.41 7.32
N PRO A 46 -2.75 -9.74 8.46
CA PRO A 46 -3.89 -10.66 8.49
C PRO A 46 -4.97 -10.26 7.48
N GLY A 47 -5.42 -11.22 6.67
CA GLY A 47 -6.44 -11.01 5.64
C GLY A 47 -5.91 -10.56 4.27
N ALA A 48 -4.63 -10.17 4.15
CA ALA A 48 -3.99 -9.92 2.86
C ALA A 48 -3.45 -11.21 2.25
N THR A 49 -3.63 -11.41 0.94
CA THR A 49 -2.83 -12.40 0.21
C THR A 49 -1.48 -11.77 -0.11
N GLY A 50 -0.43 -12.16 0.61
CA GLY A 50 0.90 -11.62 0.37
C GLY A 50 1.50 -12.11 -0.95
N ALA A 51 2.14 -11.22 -1.70
CA ALA A 51 2.98 -11.60 -2.82
C ALA A 51 4.42 -11.81 -2.33
N ARG A 52 5.08 -12.84 -2.85
CA ARG A 52 6.45 -13.17 -2.45
C ARG A 52 7.39 -12.00 -2.82
N GLY A 53 8.20 -11.55 -1.86
CA GLY A 53 9.08 -10.39 -2.05
C GLY A 53 8.41 -9.03 -1.82
N SER A 54 7.17 -9.00 -1.33
CA SER A 54 6.55 -7.78 -0.83
C SER A 54 7.09 -7.40 0.54
N VAL A 55 7.16 -6.09 0.77
CA VAL A 55 7.46 -5.47 2.06
C VAL A 55 6.26 -4.65 2.49
N TYR A 56 5.87 -4.78 3.74
CA TYR A 56 4.70 -4.16 4.33
C TYR A 56 5.14 -3.07 5.30
N VAL A 57 4.72 -1.84 5.04
CA VAL A 57 5.06 -0.69 5.87
C VAL A 57 3.79 -0.17 6.54
N ALA A 58 3.71 -0.30 7.87
CA ALA A 58 2.54 0.15 8.61
C ALA A 58 2.59 1.66 8.84
N ASP A 59 1.55 2.39 8.43
CA ASP A 59 1.51 3.84 8.58
C ASP A 59 1.55 4.24 10.05
N ARG A 60 2.29 5.31 10.33
CA ARG A 60 2.44 5.84 11.69
C ARG A 60 1.22 6.65 12.12
N VAL A 61 0.60 7.36 11.17
CA VAL A 61 -0.52 8.27 11.43
C VAL A 61 -1.84 7.51 11.49
N ASP A 62 -2.13 6.72 10.45
CA ASP A 62 -3.31 5.87 10.36
C ASP A 62 -2.90 4.39 10.37
N ARG A 63 -2.85 3.80 11.57
CA ARG A 63 -2.42 2.40 11.77
C ARG A 63 -3.31 1.35 11.09
N SER A 64 -4.44 1.75 10.51
CA SER A 64 -5.26 0.86 9.69
C SER A 64 -4.72 0.69 8.27
N VAL A 65 -3.82 1.57 7.83
CA VAL A 65 -3.18 1.57 6.51
C VAL A 65 -1.84 0.84 6.56
N VAL A 66 -1.66 -0.08 5.62
CA VAL A 66 -0.39 -0.73 5.35
C VAL A 66 -0.02 -0.45 3.90
N TYR A 67 1.13 0.19 3.69
CA TYR A 67 1.69 0.33 2.35
C TYR A 67 2.29 -1.00 1.92
N VAL A 68 1.92 -1.47 0.74
CA VAL A 68 2.48 -2.67 0.12
C VAL A 68 3.55 -2.24 -0.85
N CYS A 69 4.77 -2.65 -0.57
CA CYS A 69 5.95 -2.23 -1.28
C CYS A 69 6.68 -3.42 -1.88
N ARG A 70 7.57 -3.14 -2.83
CA ARG A 70 8.55 -4.08 -3.36
C ARG A 70 9.93 -3.43 -3.25
N ARG A 71 10.95 -4.21 -2.89
CA ARG A 71 12.34 -3.75 -2.98
C ARG A 71 12.81 -3.80 -4.43
N ASP A 72 13.44 -2.74 -4.89
CA ASP A 72 14.14 -2.64 -6.16
C ASP A 72 15.51 -1.99 -5.92
N GLY A 73 16.56 -2.81 -5.80
CA GLY A 73 17.87 -2.35 -5.31
C GLY A 73 17.77 -1.71 -3.91
N ASP A 74 18.21 -0.46 -3.80
CA ASP A 74 18.15 0.38 -2.59
C ASP A 74 16.85 1.20 -2.46
N GLU A 75 15.90 0.97 -3.37
CA GLU A 75 14.61 1.66 -3.41
C GLU A 75 13.47 0.78 -2.87
N LEU A 76 12.52 1.44 -2.21
CA LEU A 76 11.26 0.86 -1.78
C LEU A 76 10.14 1.41 -2.66
N VAL A 77 9.65 0.58 -3.58
CA VAL A 77 8.60 0.96 -4.53
C VAL A 77 7.24 0.65 -3.91
N VAL A 78 6.47 1.68 -3.59
CA VAL A 78 5.09 1.56 -3.10
C VAL A 78 4.18 1.19 -4.27
N VAL A 79 3.66 -0.03 -4.26
CA VAL A 79 2.83 -0.58 -5.34
C VAL A 79 1.35 -0.33 -5.09
N THR A 80 0.89 -0.52 -3.85
CA THR A 80 -0.50 -0.33 -3.46
C THR A 80 -0.63 -0.12 -1.94
N LEU A 81 -1.86 0.00 -1.43
CA LEU A 81 -2.16 0.09 -0.01
C LEU A 81 -3.18 -0.97 0.37
N TRP A 82 -3.03 -1.50 1.59
CA TRP A 82 -3.94 -2.44 2.20
C TRP A 82 -4.54 -1.86 3.48
N GLU A 83 -5.79 -2.20 3.74
CA GLU A 83 -6.50 -1.80 4.97
C GLU A 83 -6.65 -3.02 5.89
N ARG A 84 -6.26 -2.87 7.15
CA ARG A 84 -6.55 -3.90 8.16
C ARG A 84 -8.04 -3.88 8.49
N GLU A 85 -8.68 -5.06 8.50
CA GLU A 85 -10.02 -5.21 9.07
C GLU A 85 -9.96 -4.85 10.57
N GLY A 86 -10.85 -3.95 11.02
CA GLY A 86 -10.87 -3.45 12.40
C GLY A 86 -10.09 -2.15 12.68
N GLY A 87 -9.71 -1.39 11.64
CA GLY A 87 -9.15 -0.05 11.77
C GLY A 87 -10.12 0.99 12.36
N VAL A 88 -9.60 2.17 12.76
CA VAL A 88 -10.37 3.28 13.39
C VAL A 88 -11.54 3.76 12.52
N ALA A 89 -11.51 3.49 11.21
CA ALA A 89 -12.64 3.66 10.31
C ALA A 89 -12.87 2.37 9.51
N PRO A 90 -14.14 2.02 9.19
CA PRO A 90 -14.42 0.91 8.29
C PRO A 90 -13.77 1.14 6.93
N PRO A 91 -13.33 0.08 6.23
CA PRO A 91 -12.75 0.24 4.90
C PRO A 91 -13.73 0.93 3.96
N ARG A 92 -13.32 2.06 3.38
CA ARG A 92 -14.19 2.88 2.53
C ARG A 92 -14.52 2.21 1.20
N VAL A 93 -13.76 1.17 0.83
CA VAL A 93 -13.98 0.37 -0.37
C VAL A 93 -14.45 -1.04 0.02
N PRO A 94 -15.72 -1.40 -0.27
CA PRO A 94 -16.21 -2.76 -0.04
C PRO A 94 -15.43 -3.81 -0.85
N ARG A 95 -15.10 -4.95 -0.21
CA ARG A 95 -14.28 -6.07 -0.75
C ARG A 95 -14.64 -6.54 -2.16
N ARG A 96 -15.88 -6.34 -2.61
CA ARG A 96 -16.34 -6.71 -3.96
C ARG A 96 -15.61 -6.00 -5.10
N TYR A 97 -14.93 -4.87 -4.84
CA TYR A 97 -14.19 -4.12 -5.86
C TYR A 97 -12.68 -4.45 -5.90
N THR A 98 -12.13 -5.13 -4.89
CA THR A 98 -10.70 -5.50 -4.84
C THR A 98 -10.42 -6.79 -5.62
N ASP A 99 -11.42 -7.67 -5.77
CA ASP A 99 -11.32 -8.93 -6.52
C ASP A 99 -11.18 -8.71 -8.05
N ALA A 100 -11.61 -7.54 -8.55
CA ALA A 100 -11.50 -7.19 -9.97
C ALA A 100 -10.04 -7.07 -10.47
N LEU A 101 -9.09 -6.77 -9.58
CA LEU A 101 -7.67 -6.72 -9.92
C LEU A 101 -7.01 -8.10 -10.01
N ARG A 102 -7.69 -9.18 -9.59
CA ARG A 102 -7.17 -10.56 -9.65
C ARG A 102 -7.46 -11.24 -11.00
N ARG A 103 -8.29 -10.64 -11.85
CA ARG A 103 -8.73 -11.22 -13.14
C ARG A 103 -7.93 -10.75 -14.35
N ASP A 104 -7.18 -9.65 -14.29
CA ASP A 104 -6.52 -9.09 -15.47
C ASP A 104 -5.17 -9.77 -15.80
N ASP A 105 -4.50 -10.37 -14.81
CA ASP A 105 -3.21 -11.07 -14.99
C ASP A 105 -3.28 -12.43 -15.72
N ARG A 106 -4.47 -12.85 -16.21
CA ARG A 106 -4.63 -14.13 -16.96
C ARG A 106 -5.00 -13.96 -18.43
N ARG A 107 -4.86 -12.77 -19.02
CA ARG A 107 -5.19 -12.54 -20.44
C ARG A 107 -4.02 -12.05 -21.29
N ARG A 108 -2.80 -12.49 -20.97
CA ARG A 108 -1.64 -12.29 -21.86
C ARG A 108 -0.82 -13.55 -22.07
N ASP A 109 -1.50 -14.67 -22.24
CA ASP A 109 -0.98 -15.86 -22.92
C ASP A 109 -2.14 -16.43 -23.75
N GLY A 110 -2.08 -16.16 -25.04
CA GLY A 110 -3.07 -16.50 -26.06
C GLY A 110 -2.63 -15.96 -27.40
#